data_AF-A0A537Q5Y7-F1
#
_entry.id   AF-A0A537Q5Y7-F1
#
_cell.length_a   1.000
_cell.length_b   1.000
_cell.length_c   1.000
_cell.angle_alpha   90.00
_cell.angle_beta   90.00
_cell.angle_gamma   90.00
#
_symmetry.space_group_name_H-M   'P 1'
#
loop_
_entity.id
_entity.type
_entity.pdbx_description
1 polymer ?
#
loop_
_entity_poly.entity_id
_entity_poly.type
_entity_poly.pdbx_seq_one_letter_code
_entity_poly.pdbx_strand_id
1 'polypeptide(L)' 'MASATWTTEYFSCPNCGLPYTATREQHPNKHSDRFSCEVCRGIVHAWPGNYDFFDWKVDQAKSLIFGKRWG' A
#
# COMPACT_ATOMS: atom_id res chain seq x y z
N MET A 1 13.28 -20.52 15.16
CA MET A 1 11.96 -20.34 14.52
C MET A 1 11.97 -18.95 13.90
N ALA A 2 12.17 -18.82 12.60
CA ALA A 2 12.32 -17.52 11.95
C ALA A 2 10.94 -16.85 11.85
N SER A 3 10.72 -15.81 12.65
CA SER A 3 9.51 -14.99 12.57
C SER A 3 9.53 -14.20 11.27
N ALA A 4 8.62 -14.52 10.34
CA ALA A 4 8.37 -13.71 9.17
C ALA A 4 8.10 -12.26 9.65
N THR A 5 9.02 -11.35 9.32
CA THR A 5 8.95 -9.96 9.77
C THR A 5 8.11 -9.20 8.77
N TRP A 6 6.79 -9.17 8.98
CA TRP A 6 5.88 -8.36 8.18
C TRP A 6 6.03 -6.89 8.57
N THR A 7 6.15 -6.01 7.58
CA THR A 7 6.23 -4.55 7.82
C THR A 7 5.19 -3.84 6.96
N THR A 8 4.25 -3.13 7.57
CA THR A 8 3.30 -2.29 6.83
C THR A 8 4.01 -1.02 6.38
N GLU A 9 4.04 -0.80 5.07
CA GLU A 9 4.58 0.41 4.43
C GLU A 9 3.44 1.25 3.84
N TYR A 10 3.65 2.56 3.87
CA TYR A 10 2.71 3.56 3.39
C TYR A 10 3.25 4.17 2.10
N PHE A 11 2.41 4.21 1.08
CA PHE A 11 2.71 4.73 -0.24
C PHE A 11 1.74 5.87 -0.56
N SER A 12 2.16 6.78 -1.43
CA SER A 12 1.30 7.85 -1.91
C SER A 12 1.48 7.97 -3.41
N CYS A 13 0.37 7.96 -4.15
CA CYS A 13 0.44 8.07 -5.60
C CYS A 13 0.99 9.45 -6.00
N PRO A 14 2.07 9.54 -6.79
CA PRO A 14 2.66 10.82 -7.17
C PRO A 14 1.76 11.65 -8.12
N ASN A 15 0.80 11.02 -8.81
CA ASN A 15 -0.07 11.70 -9.77
C ASN A 15 -1.36 12.25 -9.13
N CYS A 16 -2.03 11.48 -8.27
CA CYS A 16 -3.31 11.87 -7.68
C CYS A 16 -3.27 12.09 -6.15
N GLY A 17 -2.14 11.77 -5.50
CA GLY A 17 -1.99 11.93 -4.05
C GLY A 17 -2.74 10.91 -3.21
N LEU A 18 -3.36 9.88 -3.82
CA LEU A 18 -4.07 8.85 -3.07
C LEU A 18 -3.10 8.06 -2.18
N PRO A 19 -3.40 7.94 -0.88
CA PRO A 19 -2.60 7.15 0.04
C PRO A 19 -2.93 5.66 -0.13
N TYR A 20 -1.91 4.82 -0.06
CA TYR A 20 -1.99 3.38 -0.17
C TYR A 20 -1.19 2.75 0.97
N THR A 21 -1.59 1.55 1.38
CA THR A 21 -0.86 0.72 2.33
C THR A 21 -0.60 -0.64 1.71
N ALA A 22 0.57 -1.20 2.01
CA ALA A 22 0.93 -2.56 1.65
C ALA A 22 1.75 -3.19 2.76
N THR A 23 1.63 -4.49 2.95
CA THR A 23 2.45 -5.23 3.92
C THR A 23 3.59 -5.93 3.21
N ARG A 24 4.82 -5.58 3.57
CA ARG A 24 6.04 -6.18 3.06
C ARG A 24 6.34 -7.49 3.79
N GLU A 25 6.54 -8.57 3.06
CA GLU A 25 7.02 -9.86 3.55
C GLU A 25 8.37 -10.19 2.92
N GLN A 26 9.31 -10.72 3.72
CA GLN A 26 10.54 -11.27 3.18
C GLN A 26 10.26 -12.59 2.48
N HIS A 27 10.56 -12.66 1.19
CA HIS A 27 10.34 -13.84 0.37
C HIS A 27 11.69 -14.36 -0.13
N PRO A 28 11.99 -15.67 0.00
CA PRO A 28 13.29 -16.21 -0.41
C PRO A 28 13.54 -16.11 -1.92
N ASN A 29 12.47 -16.00 -2.70
CA ASN A 29 12.54 -15.88 -4.16
C ASN A 29 12.55 -14.42 -4.57
N LYS A 30 13.37 -14.09 -5.56
CA LYS A 30 13.37 -12.77 -6.19
C LYS A 30 12.04 -12.55 -6.90
N HIS A 31 11.28 -11.57 -6.44
CA HIS A 31 10.08 -11.09 -7.08
C HIS A 31 10.30 -9.67 -7.58
N SER A 32 9.61 -9.34 -8.67
CA SER A 32 9.63 -8.00 -9.24
C SER A 32 8.21 -7.68 -9.65
N ASP A 33 7.57 -6.86 -8.83
CA ASP A 33 6.19 -6.46 -9.05
C ASP A 33 6.04 -4.94 -8.97
N ARG A 34 4.87 -4.45 -9.36
CA ARG A 34 4.54 -3.04 -9.37
C ARG A 34 3.13 -2.81 -8.88
N PHE A 35 2.98 -1.80 -8.04
CA PHE A 35 1.68 -1.27 -7.68
C PHE A 35 1.31 -0.10 -8.58
N SER A 36 0.08 -0.18 -9.10
CA SER A 36 -0.52 0.86 -9.92
C SER A 36 -1.68 1.48 -9.17
N CYS A 37 -1.82 2.79 -9.30
CA CYS A 37 -2.96 3.50 -8.74
C CYS A 37 -4.23 3.10 -9.49
N GLU A 38 -5.29 2.80 -8.75
CA GLU A 38 -6.58 2.38 -9.32
C GLU A 38 -7.29 3.53 -10.06
N VAL A 39 -7.00 4.78 -9.68
CA VAL A 39 -7.63 5.98 -10.26
C VAL A 39 -6.89 6.48 -11.50
N CYS A 40 -5.60 6.80 -11.37
CA CYS A 40 -4.83 7.39 -12.48
C CYS A 40 -4.06 6.36 -13.31
N ARG A 41 -4.07 5.07 -12.90
CA ARG A 41 -3.28 3.98 -13.53
C ARG A 41 -1.78 4.21 -13.54
N GLY A 42 -1.27 5.26 -12.90
CA GLY A 42 0.15 5.53 -12.75
C GLY A 42 0.82 4.54 -11.79
N ILE A 43 2.10 4.25 -12.03
CA ILE A 43 2.91 3.42 -11.14
C ILE A 43 3.13 4.19 -9.83
N VAL A 44 2.68 3.61 -8.72
CA VAL A 44 2.86 4.17 -7.38
C VAL A 44 4.18 3.69 -6.79
N HIS A 45 4.45 2.40 -6.92
CA HIS A 45 5.67 1.79 -6.41
C HIS A 45 6.04 0.59 -7.27
N ALA A 46 7.33 0.41 -7.52
CA ALA A 46 7.86 -0.77 -8.20
C ALA A 46 9.13 -1.18 -7.45
N TRP A 47 9.24 -2.47 -7.14
CA TRP A 47 10.36 -2.98 -6.38
C TRP A 47 10.97 -4.20 -7.06
N PRO A 48 12.30 -4.25 -7.18
CA PRO A 48 13.03 -5.47 -7.43
C PRO A 48 13.57 -6.01 -6.09
N GLY A 49 13.31 -7.27 -5.74
CA GLY A 49 13.94 -7.79 -4.53
C GLY A 49 13.51 -9.17 -4.04
N ASN A 50 14.06 -9.52 -2.88
CA ASN A 50 13.74 -10.72 -2.09
C ASN A 50 12.63 -10.43 -1.08
N TYR A 51 11.68 -9.58 -1.47
CA TYR A 51 10.52 -9.26 -0.66
C TYR A 51 9.34 -9.07 -1.59
N ASP A 52 8.18 -9.43 -1.07
CA ASP A 52 6.91 -9.27 -1.74
C ASP A 52 6.04 -8.34 -0.91
N PHE A 53 5.10 -7.67 -1.55
CA PHE A 53 4.11 -6.87 -0.85
C PHE A 53 2.73 -7.46 -1.11
N PHE A 54 2.00 -7.70 -0.03
CA PHE A 54 0.63 -8.17 -0.07
C PHE A 54 -0.29 -7.17 0.65
N ASP A 55 -1.60 -7.41 0.60
CA ASP A 55 -2.59 -6.52 1.22
C ASP A 55 -2.55 -5.07 0.68
N TRP A 56 -2.24 -4.91 -0.61
CA TRP A 56 -2.29 -3.61 -1.29
C TRP A 56 -3.71 -3.04 -1.27
N LYS A 57 -3.88 -1.90 -0.60
CA LYS A 57 -5.17 -1.23 -0.48
C LYS A 57 -5.01 0.27 -0.35
N VAL A 58 -6.03 1.01 -0.76
CA VAL A 58 -6.11 2.45 -0.47
C VAL A 58 -6.17 2.61 1.04
N ASP A 59 -5.26 3.39 1.61
CA ASP A 59 -5.35 3.81 3.00
C ASP A 59 -6.47 4.85 3.08
N GLN A 60 -7.70 4.37 3.14
CA GLN A 60 -8.81 5.20 3.55
C GLN A 60 -8.58 5.44 5.04
N ALA A 61 -7.69 6.38 5.37
CA ALA A 61 -7.64 7.04 6.65
C ALA A 61 -9.07 7.48 6.91
N LYS A 62 -9.77 6.63 7.68
CA LYS A 62 -11.20 6.61 7.86
C LYS A 62 -11.65 8.05 7.93
N SER A 63 -12.33 8.54 6.89
CA SER A 63 -12.98 9.85 6.98
C SER A 63 -13.72 9.77 8.31
N LEU A 64 -13.28 10.58 9.26
CA LEU A 64 -14.01 10.85 10.48
C LEU A 64 -15.29 11.49 9.99
N ILE A 65 -16.26 10.65 9.60
CA ILE A 65 -17.65 11.02 9.45
C ILE A 65 -18.11 11.30 10.88
N PHE A 66 -17.69 12.44 11.41
CA PHE A 66 -18.33 13.12 12.52
C PHE A 66 -18.96 14.42 12.01
N GLY A 67 -19.50 14.37 10.78
CA GLY A 67 -20.55 15.27 10.33
C GLY A 67 -21.89 14.79 10.87
N LYS A 68 -22.12 14.91 12.18
CA LYS A 68 -23.50 14.90 12.71
C LYS A 68 -24.04 16.32 12.62
N ARG A 69 -24.71 16.61 11.50
CA ARG A 69 -25.68 17.70 11.33
C ARG A 69 -26.90 17.41 12.19
N TRP A 70 -27.48 18.42 12.84
CA TRP A 70 -28.89 18.75 13.16
C TRP A 70 -28.80 20.09 13.92
N GLY A 71 -29.59 21.14 13.73
CA GLY A 71 -30.81 21.44 12.99
C GLY A 71 -31.25 22.80 13.53
#